data_AF-A0A6I3FPJ5-F1
#
_entry.id   AF-A0A6I3FPJ5-F1
#
_cell.length_a   1.000
_cell.length_b   1.000
_cell.length_c   1.000
_cell.angle_alpha   90.00
_cell.angle_beta   90.00
_cell.angle_gamma   90.00
#
_symmetry.space_group_name_H-M   'P 1'
#
loop_
_entity.id
_entity.type
_entity.pdbx_description
1 polymer ?
#
loop_
_entity_poly.entity_id
_entity_poly.type
_entity_poly.pdbx_seq_one_letter_code
_entity_poly.pdbx_strand_id
1 'polypeptide(L)'
;MSNVEEKSSGFLGNLRNRLKGVDLRQNAIFLALLVLIAYFAVTTPNHASLTPDNWSNLVVQNGYILVLAIGMVMIIIAGHIDLSVGSVAAFIGAVSGILAVRPLVQEGWDWLPASPWWAAIILAIIFGAIVGMWQGFWVAYVGIPAFIVTLAGMLIFRGLALMTLQNSNIGPFPDAFRAIGNGFVDKENTLSIKLADMFNYTVGKDQILPNATAILITAVGVIALLVSSFITRRGRIKYQQTVEPRTWFFIKNILLATMISYVGAKLSQANGIPWTLVLLIVLIMIYTVVMKKTTFGRH
;
A
#
# COMPACT_ATOMS: atom_id res chain seq x y z
N MET A 1 -11.72 -57.67 -30.29
CA MET A 1 -10.57 -57.43 -29.41
C MET A 1 -10.59 -55.97 -28.99
N SER A 2 -11.01 -55.73 -27.75
CA SER A 2 -11.11 -54.41 -27.13
C SER A 2 -9.73 -53.95 -26.68
N ASN A 3 -9.16 -52.95 -27.34
CA ASN A 3 -8.03 -52.21 -26.79
C ASN A 3 -8.56 -51.25 -25.73
N VAL A 4 -8.60 -51.74 -24.50
CA VAL A 4 -8.69 -50.90 -23.30
C VAL A 4 -7.35 -50.21 -23.18
N GLU A 5 -7.25 -48.96 -23.63
CA GLU A 5 -6.15 -48.09 -23.26
C GLU A 5 -6.18 -47.92 -21.73
N GLU A 6 -5.20 -48.51 -21.07
CA GLU A 6 -4.90 -48.30 -19.66
C GLU A 6 -4.67 -46.80 -19.41
N LYS A 7 -5.70 -46.16 -18.87
CA LYS A 7 -5.61 -44.81 -18.32
C LYS A 7 -4.87 -44.88 -16.97
N SER A 8 -3.57 -45.12 -16.99
CA SER A 8 -2.73 -44.88 -15.81
C SER A 8 -2.47 -43.38 -15.67
N SER A 9 -3.54 -42.64 -15.33
CA SER A 9 -3.39 -41.28 -14.83
C SER A 9 -2.75 -41.37 -13.45
N GLY A 10 -1.42 -41.49 -13.41
CA GLY A 10 -0.66 -41.47 -12.17
C GLY A 10 -1.07 -40.25 -11.33
N PHE A 11 -0.99 -40.37 -10.01
CA PHE A 11 -1.30 -39.30 -9.06
C PHE A 11 -0.75 -37.94 -9.49
N LEU A 12 0.47 -37.92 -10.04
CA LEU A 12 1.14 -36.74 -10.57
C LEU A 12 0.49 -36.17 -11.85
N GLY A 13 -0.04 -37.01 -12.74
CA GLY A 13 -0.79 -36.57 -13.94
C GLY A 13 -2.14 -35.96 -13.57
N ASN A 14 -2.83 -36.53 -12.58
CA ASN A 14 -4.07 -35.97 -12.04
C ASN A 14 -3.82 -34.67 -11.25
N LEU A 15 -2.71 -34.58 -10.51
CA LEU A 15 -2.31 -33.36 -9.81
C LEU A 15 -1.92 -32.25 -10.80
N ARG A 16 -1.13 -32.57 -11.84
CA ARG A 16 -0.74 -31.60 -12.89
C ARG A 16 -1.96 -31.09 -13.65
N ASN A 17 -2.92 -31.94 -13.99
CA ASN A 17 -4.17 -31.52 -14.62
C ASN A 17 -5.05 -30.69 -13.68
N ARG A 18 -5.02 -30.96 -12.36
CA ARG A 18 -5.68 -30.14 -11.33
C ARG A 18 -5.01 -28.80 -11.07
N LEU A 19 -3.75 -28.63 -11.43
CA LEU A 19 -3.00 -27.38 -11.29
C LEU A 19 -2.90 -26.58 -12.59
N LYS A 20 -3.48 -27.06 -13.70
CA LYS A 20 -3.57 -26.29 -14.95
C LYS A 20 -4.35 -24.99 -14.72
N GLY A 21 -3.75 -23.86 -15.09
CA GLY A 21 -4.33 -22.51 -14.90
C GLY A 21 -4.03 -21.87 -13.53
N VAL A 22 -3.28 -22.54 -12.65
CA VAL A 22 -2.77 -21.96 -11.40
C VAL A 22 -1.47 -21.21 -11.68
N ASP A 23 -1.45 -19.91 -11.42
CA ASP A 23 -0.21 -19.12 -11.45
C ASP A 23 0.64 -19.44 -10.22
N LEU A 24 1.62 -20.33 -10.41
CA LEU A 24 2.49 -20.81 -9.33
C LEU A 24 3.30 -19.68 -8.70
N ARG A 25 3.73 -18.68 -9.47
CA ARG A 25 4.58 -17.60 -8.96
C ARG A 25 3.78 -16.68 -8.03
N GLN A 26 2.60 -16.24 -8.45
CA GLN A 26 1.75 -15.40 -7.62
C GLN A 26 1.30 -16.13 -6.35
N ASN A 27 0.92 -17.40 -6.48
CA ASN A 27 0.45 -18.17 -5.34
C ASN A 27 1.61 -18.55 -4.39
N ALA A 28 2.84 -18.73 -4.89
CA ALA A 28 4.01 -18.97 -4.06
C ALA A 28 4.36 -17.77 -3.18
N ILE A 29 4.31 -16.54 -3.71
CA ILE A 29 4.54 -15.31 -2.91
C ILE A 29 3.50 -15.21 -1.80
N PHE A 30 2.24 -15.46 -2.13
CA PHE A 30 1.15 -15.45 -1.16
C PHE A 30 1.31 -16.53 -0.08
N LEU A 31 1.66 -17.75 -0.47
CA LEU A 31 1.91 -18.85 0.47
C LEU A 31 3.14 -18.56 1.35
N ALA A 32 4.19 -17.98 0.78
CA ALA A 32 5.38 -17.56 1.53
C ALA A 32 5.03 -16.52 2.59
N LEU A 33 4.15 -15.55 2.28
CA LEU A 33 3.67 -14.58 3.26
C LEU A 33 2.92 -15.27 4.42
N LEU A 34 2.05 -16.24 4.14
CA LEU A 34 1.34 -16.99 5.17
C LEU A 34 2.28 -17.78 6.08
N VAL A 35 3.26 -18.46 5.49
CA VAL A 35 4.29 -19.19 6.23
C VAL A 35 5.10 -18.23 7.10
N LEU A 36 5.46 -17.06 6.58
CA LEU A 36 6.20 -16.05 7.33
C LEU A 36 5.40 -15.50 8.52
N ILE A 37 4.10 -15.22 8.33
CA ILE A 37 3.20 -14.79 9.41
C ILE A 37 3.09 -15.89 10.47
N ALA A 38 2.89 -17.15 10.06
CA ALA A 38 2.80 -18.28 10.98
C ALA A 38 4.12 -18.52 11.74
N TYR A 39 5.25 -18.38 11.05
CA TYR A 39 6.58 -18.46 11.66
C TYR A 39 6.73 -17.41 12.77
N PHE A 40 6.52 -16.13 12.46
CA PHE A 40 6.63 -15.06 13.46
C PHE A 40 5.54 -15.13 14.52
N ALA A 41 4.38 -15.72 14.25
CA ALA A 41 3.37 -15.96 15.27
C ALA A 41 3.89 -16.90 16.37
N VAL A 42 4.62 -17.96 15.99
CA VAL A 42 5.14 -18.97 16.93
C VAL A 42 6.46 -18.54 17.57
N THR A 43 7.36 -17.91 16.81
CA THR A 43 8.71 -17.59 17.30
C THR A 43 8.79 -16.30 18.12
N THR A 44 7.82 -15.39 17.98
CA THR A 44 7.85 -14.11 18.68
C THR A 44 7.29 -14.26 20.09
N PRO A 45 8.00 -13.81 21.15
CA PRO A 45 7.50 -13.86 22.51
C PRO A 45 6.11 -13.24 22.64
N ASN A 46 5.24 -13.88 23.43
CA ASN A 46 3.86 -13.45 23.67
C ASN A 46 3.01 -13.26 22.39
N HIS A 47 3.40 -13.86 21.26
CA HIS A 47 2.77 -13.64 19.97
C HIS A 47 2.72 -12.15 19.59
N ALA A 48 3.74 -11.36 19.97
CA ALA A 48 3.74 -9.90 19.79
C ALA A 48 3.54 -9.49 18.31
N SER A 49 3.97 -10.34 17.37
CA SER A 49 3.74 -10.19 15.93
C SER A 49 2.26 -10.12 15.53
N LEU A 50 1.36 -10.74 16.30
CA LEU A 50 -0.09 -10.79 16.05
C LEU A 50 -0.90 -9.76 16.86
N THR A 51 -0.23 -8.88 17.61
CA THR A 51 -0.91 -7.84 18.38
C THR A 51 -1.56 -6.81 17.47
N PRO A 52 -2.72 -6.25 17.86
CA PRO A 52 -3.38 -5.16 17.13
C PRO A 52 -2.44 -3.99 16.81
N ASP A 53 -1.63 -3.57 17.79
CA ASP A 53 -0.70 -2.45 17.64
C ASP A 53 0.42 -2.76 16.64
N ASN A 54 0.96 -3.98 16.66
CA ASN A 54 1.98 -4.37 15.69
C ASN A 54 1.43 -4.33 14.25
N TRP A 55 0.23 -4.86 14.02
CA TRP A 55 -0.42 -4.79 12.70
C TRP A 55 -0.68 -3.35 12.26
N SER A 56 -1.15 -2.50 13.18
CA SER A 56 -1.36 -1.07 12.94
C SER A 56 -0.06 -0.36 12.57
N ASN A 57 1.01 -0.60 13.33
CA ASN A 57 2.33 -0.03 13.11
C ASN A 57 2.95 -0.50 11.80
N LEU A 58 2.83 -1.77 11.46
CA LEU A 58 3.33 -2.30 10.19
C LEU A 58 2.70 -1.57 9.00
N VAL A 59 1.41 -1.30 9.06
CA VAL A 59 0.69 -0.57 8.01
C VAL A 59 1.15 0.89 7.94
N VAL A 60 1.20 1.58 9.08
CA VAL A 60 1.57 3.01 9.14
C VAL A 60 3.02 3.22 8.69
N GLN A 61 3.96 2.44 9.24
CA GLN A 61 5.40 2.56 8.96
C GLN A 61 5.74 2.21 7.52
N ASN A 62 5.06 1.24 6.91
CA ASN A 62 5.25 0.87 5.51
C ASN A 62 4.38 1.68 4.55
N GLY A 63 3.51 2.57 5.05
CA GLY A 63 2.57 3.34 4.22
C GLY A 63 3.28 4.13 3.12
N TYR A 64 4.39 4.79 3.43
CA TYR A 64 5.15 5.54 2.43
C TYR A 64 5.74 4.62 1.34
N ILE A 65 6.25 3.44 1.70
CA ILE A 65 6.78 2.46 0.75
C ILE A 65 5.67 2.00 -0.20
N LEU A 66 4.46 1.75 0.32
CA LEU A 66 3.33 1.34 -0.49
C LEU A 66 2.90 2.43 -1.48
N VAL A 67 2.95 3.70 -1.07
CA VAL A 67 2.69 4.84 -1.98
C VAL A 67 3.77 4.92 -3.07
N LEU A 68 5.05 4.80 -2.72
CA LEU A 68 6.15 4.78 -3.69
C LEU A 68 6.03 3.62 -4.68
N ALA A 69 5.61 2.45 -4.21
CA ALA A 69 5.42 1.28 -5.05
C ALA A 69 4.42 1.53 -6.19
N ILE A 70 3.34 2.29 -5.94
CA ILE A 70 2.36 2.67 -6.97
C ILE A 70 3.03 3.50 -8.08
N GLY A 71 3.87 4.46 -7.69
CA GLY A 71 4.66 5.26 -8.64
C GLY A 71 5.61 4.41 -9.47
N MET A 72 6.33 3.50 -8.80
CA MET A 72 7.31 2.60 -9.44
C MET A 72 6.71 1.66 -10.47
N VAL A 73 5.44 1.27 -10.33
CA VAL A 73 4.75 0.44 -11.32
C VAL A 73 4.78 1.08 -12.71
N MET A 74 4.57 2.39 -12.81
CA MET A 74 4.59 3.09 -14.11
C MET A 74 6.00 3.10 -14.72
N ILE A 75 7.03 3.29 -13.90
CA ILE A 75 8.43 3.30 -14.33
C ILE A 75 8.83 1.93 -14.88
N ILE A 76 8.42 0.86 -14.19
CA ILE A 76 8.70 -0.52 -14.60
C ILE A 76 7.94 -0.88 -15.88
N ILE A 77 6.67 -0.48 -16.00
CA ILE A 77 5.88 -0.71 -17.23
C ILE A 77 6.53 -0.02 -18.42
N ALA A 78 7.07 1.18 -18.23
CA ALA A 78 7.83 1.90 -19.26
C ALA A 78 9.22 1.27 -19.56
N GLY A 79 9.59 0.14 -18.95
CA GLY A 79 10.86 -0.55 -19.19
C GLY A 79 12.08 0.07 -18.51
N HIS A 80 11.87 0.96 -17.54
CA HIS A 80 12.95 1.66 -16.83
C HIS A 80 13.09 1.18 -15.38
N ILE A 81 14.21 1.53 -14.76
CA ILE A 81 14.48 1.29 -13.33
C ILE A 81 14.80 2.65 -12.71
N ASP A 82 14.11 2.98 -11.62
CA ASP A 82 14.40 4.16 -10.80
C ASP A 82 15.01 3.74 -9.47
N LEU A 83 16.30 4.06 -9.30
CA LEU A 83 17.03 3.86 -8.07
C LEU A 83 16.88 5.04 -7.10
N SER A 84 16.58 6.23 -7.61
CA SER A 84 16.54 7.47 -6.83
C SER A 84 15.31 7.63 -5.96
N VAL A 85 14.25 6.84 -6.20
CA VAL A 85 12.91 7.03 -5.60
C VAL A 85 12.92 7.27 -4.10
N GLY A 86 13.73 6.53 -3.34
CA GLY A 86 13.84 6.72 -1.89
C GLY A 86 14.56 8.02 -1.50
N SER A 87 15.59 8.41 -2.25
CA SER A 87 16.32 9.67 -2.01
C SER A 87 15.50 10.89 -2.42
N VAL A 88 14.71 10.79 -3.49
CA VAL A 88 13.72 11.81 -3.87
C VAL A 88 12.66 11.93 -2.79
N ALA A 89 12.11 10.81 -2.30
CA ALA A 89 11.14 10.84 -1.20
C ALA A 89 11.70 11.50 0.07
N ALA A 90 12.96 11.21 0.42
CA ALA A 90 13.64 11.85 1.55
C ALA A 90 13.82 13.37 1.33
N PHE A 91 14.26 13.79 0.16
CA PHE A 91 14.44 15.20 -0.18
C PHE A 91 13.13 15.97 -0.17
N ILE A 92 12.08 15.45 -0.84
CA ILE A 92 10.76 16.09 -0.86
C ILE A 92 10.12 16.09 0.54
N GLY A 93 10.34 15.03 1.33
CA GLY A 93 9.99 15.00 2.75
C GLY A 93 10.67 16.12 3.54
N ALA A 94 11.98 16.32 3.35
CA ALA A 94 12.72 17.42 3.97
C ALA A 94 12.17 18.79 3.56
N VAL A 95 11.93 19.01 2.26
CA VAL A 95 11.31 20.25 1.74
C VAL A 95 9.93 20.49 2.39
N SER A 96 9.09 19.46 2.48
CA SER A 96 7.79 19.57 3.15
C SER A 96 7.93 19.93 4.63
N GLY A 97 8.97 19.41 5.30
CA GLY A 97 9.34 19.72 6.68
C GLY A 97 9.67 21.19 6.88
N ILE A 98 10.59 21.71 6.05
CA ILE A 98 11.01 23.12 6.10
C ILE A 98 9.81 24.04 5.87
N LEU A 99 8.99 23.76 4.86
CA LEU A 99 7.83 24.57 4.51
C LEU A 99 6.74 24.57 5.59
N ALA A 100 6.49 23.41 6.24
CA ALA A 100 5.39 23.25 7.19
C ALA A 100 5.72 23.73 8.61
N VAL A 101 6.97 23.55 9.05
CA VAL A 101 7.36 23.82 10.45
C VAL A 101 8.09 25.15 10.59
N ARG A 102 8.84 25.58 9.56
CA ARG A 102 9.82 26.67 9.64
C ARG A 102 10.73 26.49 10.87
N PRO A 103 11.76 25.64 10.77
CA PRO A 103 12.62 25.38 11.92
C PRO A 103 13.31 26.68 12.37
N LEU A 104 12.90 27.20 13.54
CA LEU A 104 13.56 28.31 14.26
C LEU A 104 15.03 27.97 14.66
N VAL A 105 15.46 26.73 14.41
CA VAL A 105 16.75 26.17 14.83
C VAL A 105 17.69 25.96 13.63
N GLN A 106 17.25 26.26 12.40
CA GLN A 106 18.06 26.05 11.19
C GLN A 106 18.38 27.38 10.52
N GLU A 107 19.67 27.72 10.48
CA GLU A 107 20.16 28.96 9.88
C GLU A 107 19.97 28.95 8.36
N GLY A 108 19.59 30.10 7.78
CA GLY A 108 19.51 30.28 6.32
C GLY A 108 18.13 30.06 5.70
N TRP A 109 17.14 29.62 6.48
CA TRP A 109 15.72 29.56 6.06
C TRP A 109 14.89 30.76 6.55
N ASP A 110 15.53 31.76 7.17
CA ASP A 110 14.86 32.90 7.82
C ASP A 110 13.98 33.72 6.89
N TRP A 111 14.37 33.79 5.61
CA TRP A 111 13.66 34.51 4.55
C TRP A 111 12.33 33.86 4.13
N LEU A 112 12.12 32.58 4.47
CA LEU A 112 10.97 31.81 4.04
C LEU A 112 9.94 31.71 5.19
N PRO A 113 8.73 32.31 5.03
CA PRO A 113 7.70 32.21 6.06
C PRO A 113 7.15 30.77 6.16
N ALA A 114 6.75 30.38 7.38
CA ALA A 114 6.07 29.12 7.61
C ALA A 114 4.77 29.09 6.79
N SER A 115 4.66 28.12 5.90
CA SER A 115 3.45 27.95 5.10
C SER A 115 2.43 27.15 5.91
N PRO A 116 1.12 27.42 5.74
CA PRO A 116 0.09 26.53 6.26
C PRO A 116 0.35 25.08 5.80
N TRP A 117 0.03 24.10 6.65
CA TRP A 117 0.38 22.69 6.41
C TRP A 117 -0.09 22.16 5.05
N TRP A 118 -1.26 22.60 4.58
CA TRP A 118 -1.80 22.21 3.27
C TRP A 118 -1.00 22.80 2.11
N ALA A 119 -0.53 24.03 2.25
CA ALA A 119 0.30 24.70 1.25
C ALA A 119 1.68 24.04 1.17
N ALA A 120 2.26 23.65 2.31
CA ALA A 120 3.51 22.89 2.34
C ALA A 120 3.42 21.55 1.59
N ILE A 121 2.29 20.84 1.72
CA ILE A 121 2.04 19.59 0.96
C ILE A 121 1.96 19.86 -0.54
N ILE A 122 1.17 20.86 -0.95
CA ILE A 122 1.00 21.19 -2.37
C ILE A 122 2.34 21.59 -2.99
N LEU A 123 3.10 22.46 -2.32
CA LEU A 123 4.41 22.88 -2.77
C LEU A 123 5.40 21.71 -2.84
N ALA A 124 5.41 20.81 -1.86
CA ALA A 124 6.24 19.61 -1.89
C ALA A 124 5.91 18.70 -3.08
N ILE A 125 4.61 18.53 -3.40
CA ILE A 125 4.17 17.78 -4.59
C ILE A 125 4.68 18.46 -5.88
N ILE A 126 4.60 19.80 -5.97
CA ILE A 126 5.11 20.55 -7.11
C ILE A 126 6.62 20.37 -7.25
N PHE A 127 7.39 20.48 -6.17
CA PHE A 127 8.84 20.21 -6.20
C PHE A 127 9.15 18.77 -6.60
N GLY A 128 8.40 17.79 -6.11
CA GLY A 128 8.52 16.40 -6.53
C GLY A 128 8.27 16.22 -8.03
N ALA A 129 7.25 16.89 -8.56
CA ALA A 129 6.97 16.89 -10.00
C ALA A 129 8.10 17.52 -10.81
N ILE A 130 8.67 18.64 -10.34
CA ILE A 130 9.84 19.29 -10.98
C ILE A 130 11.05 18.35 -11.00
N VAL A 131 11.35 17.69 -9.89
CA VAL A 131 12.42 16.69 -9.80
C VAL A 131 12.17 15.53 -10.77
N GLY A 132 10.94 15.03 -10.82
CA GLY A 132 10.55 13.97 -11.76
C GLY A 132 10.68 14.40 -13.23
N MET A 133 10.24 15.61 -13.57
CA MET A 133 10.40 16.19 -14.91
C MET A 133 11.87 16.36 -15.28
N TRP A 134 12.70 16.80 -14.34
CA TRP A 134 14.14 16.95 -14.55
C TRP A 134 14.81 15.61 -14.84
N GLN A 135 14.54 14.58 -14.04
CA GLN A 135 15.08 13.23 -14.33
C GLN A 135 14.53 12.67 -15.64
N GLY A 136 13.23 12.84 -15.88
CA GLY A 136 12.56 12.40 -17.11
C GLY A 136 13.11 13.10 -18.37
N PHE A 137 13.55 14.36 -18.27
CA PHE A 137 14.14 15.09 -19.38
C PHE A 137 15.41 14.42 -19.92
N TRP A 138 16.32 14.03 -19.02
CA TRP A 138 17.57 13.35 -19.39
C TRP A 138 17.33 11.98 -20.02
N VAL A 139 16.30 11.27 -19.55
CA VAL A 139 15.95 9.95 -20.09
C VAL A 139 15.25 10.09 -21.45
N ALA A 140 14.19 10.90 -21.53
CA ALA A 140 13.29 10.94 -22.68
C ALA A 140 13.84 11.76 -23.86
N TYR A 141 14.55 12.87 -23.61
CA TYR A 141 15.00 13.77 -24.68
C TYR A 141 16.49 13.62 -24.97
N VAL A 142 17.32 13.47 -23.94
CA VAL A 142 18.77 13.32 -24.12
C VAL A 142 19.16 11.88 -24.42
N GLY A 143 18.31 10.91 -24.05
CA GLY A 143 18.52 9.49 -24.33
C GLY A 143 19.53 8.81 -23.40
N ILE A 144 19.78 9.38 -22.22
CA ILE A 144 20.66 8.74 -21.22
C ILE A 144 19.89 7.59 -20.55
N PRO A 145 20.47 6.40 -20.41
CA PRO A 145 19.81 5.29 -19.73
C PRO A 145 19.32 5.66 -18.32
N ALA A 146 18.05 5.35 -18.00
CA ALA A 146 17.41 5.76 -16.74
C ALA A 146 18.13 5.27 -15.48
N PHE A 147 18.75 4.10 -15.52
CA PHE A 147 19.55 3.61 -14.41
C PHE A 147 20.70 4.58 -14.06
N ILE A 148 21.37 5.17 -15.06
CA ILE A 148 22.47 6.12 -14.85
C ILE A 148 21.93 7.43 -14.29
N VAL A 149 20.87 7.97 -14.90
CA VAL A 149 20.23 9.23 -14.47
C VAL A 149 19.74 9.11 -13.02
N THR A 150 19.08 8.00 -12.68
CA THR A 150 18.50 7.79 -11.35
C THR A 150 19.55 7.38 -10.32
N LEU A 151 20.63 6.70 -10.70
CA LEU A 151 21.77 6.47 -9.79
C LEU A 151 22.47 7.78 -9.42
N ALA A 152 22.76 8.65 -10.41
CA ALA A 152 23.32 9.97 -10.16
C ALA A 152 22.34 10.85 -9.37
N GLY A 153 21.06 10.82 -9.75
CA GLY A 153 19.97 11.48 -9.04
C GLY A 153 19.89 11.05 -7.57
N MET A 154 20.03 9.75 -7.28
CA MET A 154 20.05 9.25 -5.90
C MET A 154 21.09 9.99 -5.06
N LEU A 155 22.32 10.14 -5.55
CA LEU A 155 23.40 10.82 -4.82
C LEU A 155 23.10 12.32 -4.63
N ILE A 156 22.61 12.98 -5.68
CA ILE A 156 22.24 14.40 -5.65
C ILE A 156 21.13 14.65 -4.64
N PHE A 157 20.00 13.94 -4.74
CA PHE A 157 18.84 14.16 -3.87
C PHE A 157 19.12 13.72 -2.44
N ARG A 158 19.95 12.70 -2.23
CA ARG A 158 20.41 12.33 -0.88
C ARG A 158 21.26 13.43 -0.26
N GLY A 159 22.19 14.01 -1.02
CA GLY A 159 22.98 15.15 -0.59
C GLY A 159 22.12 16.37 -0.29
N LEU A 160 21.20 16.71 -1.18
CA LEU A 160 20.24 17.81 -0.99
C LEU A 160 19.36 17.59 0.24
N ALA A 161 18.86 16.36 0.48
CA ALA A 161 18.10 16.05 1.69
C ALA A 161 18.91 16.33 2.96
N LEU A 162 20.19 15.92 3.01
CA LEU A 162 21.06 16.18 4.15
C LEU A 162 21.34 17.68 4.34
N MET A 163 21.55 18.42 3.25
CA MET A 163 21.76 19.87 3.29
C MET A 163 20.50 20.61 3.75
N THR A 164 19.33 20.24 3.23
CA THR A 164 18.04 20.83 3.61
C THR A 164 17.72 20.57 5.08
N LEU A 165 17.99 19.36 5.58
CA LEU A 165 17.77 19.01 6.98
C LEU A 165 18.86 19.53 7.92
N GLN A 166 20.00 20.00 7.40
CA GLN A 166 21.19 20.34 8.19
C GLN A 166 21.59 19.23 9.18
N ASN A 167 21.42 17.97 8.77
CA ASN A 167 21.65 16.79 9.59
C ASN A 167 20.89 16.78 10.94
N SER A 168 19.71 17.43 10.98
CA SER A 168 18.86 17.56 12.16
C SER A 168 17.44 17.05 11.91
N ASN A 169 16.70 16.77 12.98
CA ASN A 169 15.30 16.37 12.91
C ASN A 169 14.39 17.59 12.85
N ILE A 170 13.42 17.58 11.93
CA ILE A 170 12.41 18.65 11.82
C ILE A 170 11.17 18.28 12.66
N GLY A 171 10.70 19.20 13.49
CA GLY A 171 9.46 19.08 14.25
C GLY A 171 9.37 20.11 15.39
N PRO A 172 8.22 20.16 16.12
CA PRO A 172 7.02 19.36 15.90
C PRO A 172 6.18 19.87 14.72
N PHE A 173 5.51 18.94 14.03
CA PHE A 173 4.56 19.26 12.95
C PHE A 173 3.16 19.55 13.49
N PRO A 174 2.35 20.39 12.82
CA PRO A 174 0.94 20.57 13.15
C PRO A 174 0.18 19.24 13.17
N ASP A 175 -0.77 19.07 14.09
CA ASP A 175 -1.47 17.78 14.27
C ASP A 175 -2.25 17.34 13.03
N ALA A 176 -2.84 18.29 12.28
CA ALA A 176 -3.50 18.00 11.02
C ALA A 176 -2.53 17.41 9.96
N PHE A 177 -1.29 17.89 9.92
CA PHE A 177 -0.25 17.35 9.03
C PHE A 177 0.13 15.93 9.47
N ARG A 178 0.35 15.73 10.77
CA ARG A 178 0.70 14.42 11.34
C ARG A 178 -0.40 13.39 11.14
N ALA A 179 -1.66 13.81 11.19
CA ALA A 179 -2.81 12.94 11.02
C ALA A 179 -2.87 12.28 9.63
N ILE A 180 -2.32 12.92 8.59
CA ILE A 180 -2.27 12.33 7.24
C ILE A 180 -1.32 11.12 7.19
N GLY A 181 -0.16 11.22 7.85
CA GLY A 181 0.85 10.16 7.86
C GLY A 181 0.62 9.08 8.92
N ASN A 182 0.29 9.49 10.15
CA ASN A 182 0.21 8.59 11.32
C ASN A 182 -1.17 8.58 11.99
N GLY A 183 -2.16 9.27 11.41
CA GLY A 183 -3.52 9.32 11.95
C GLY A 183 -4.41 8.18 11.48
N PHE A 184 -5.58 8.09 12.11
CA PHE A 184 -6.55 7.04 11.90
C PHE A 184 -7.94 7.61 11.61
N VAL A 185 -8.73 6.87 10.85
CA VAL A 185 -10.14 7.17 10.57
C VAL A 185 -10.97 6.89 11.82
N ASP A 186 -11.79 7.87 12.22
CA ASP A 186 -12.63 7.80 13.42
C ASP A 186 -11.89 7.29 14.66
N LYS A 187 -10.71 7.88 14.94
CA LYS A 187 -9.89 7.51 16.11
C LYS A 187 -10.67 7.59 17.43
N GLU A 188 -11.61 8.52 17.52
CA GLU A 188 -12.46 8.74 18.70
C GLU A 188 -13.61 7.73 18.80
N ASN A 189 -13.70 6.76 17.88
CA ASN A 189 -14.70 5.70 17.92
C ASN A 189 -16.15 6.22 17.92
N THR A 190 -16.37 7.40 17.33
CA THR A 190 -17.64 8.13 17.32
C THR A 190 -18.78 7.25 16.79
N LEU A 191 -18.52 6.50 15.72
CA LEU A 191 -19.54 5.64 15.13
C LEU A 191 -19.91 4.48 16.07
N SER A 192 -18.92 3.89 16.74
CA SER A 192 -19.17 2.78 17.67
C SER A 192 -19.97 3.23 18.91
N ILE A 193 -19.70 4.44 19.40
CA ILE A 193 -20.44 5.04 20.53
C ILE A 193 -21.88 5.33 20.12
N LYS A 194 -22.11 5.92 18.94
CA LYS A 194 -23.46 6.17 18.41
C LYS A 194 -24.27 4.89 18.19
N LEU A 195 -23.62 3.83 17.72
CA LEU A 195 -24.25 2.51 17.57
C LEU A 195 -24.61 1.92 18.93
N ALA A 196 -23.71 2.00 19.92
CA ALA A 196 -23.98 1.51 21.26
C ALA A 196 -25.17 2.24 21.90
N ASP A 197 -25.23 3.57 21.77
CA ASP A 197 -26.35 4.40 22.25
C ASP A 197 -27.68 4.02 21.56
N MET A 198 -27.67 3.82 20.23
CA MET A 198 -28.84 3.39 19.46
C MET A 198 -29.42 2.04 19.92
N PHE A 199 -28.58 1.11 20.36
CA PHE A 199 -29.00 -0.21 20.83
C PHE A 199 -29.16 -0.31 22.36
N ASN A 200 -29.23 0.83 23.07
CA ASN A 200 -29.29 0.90 24.53
C ASN A 200 -28.16 0.12 25.23
N TYR A 201 -27.00 0.02 24.58
CA TYR A 201 -25.82 -0.63 25.14
C TYR A 201 -24.97 0.39 25.88
N THR A 202 -24.92 0.29 27.21
CA THR A 202 -24.12 1.19 28.04
C THR A 202 -22.65 0.84 27.94
N VAL A 203 -21.89 1.68 27.24
CA VAL A 203 -20.44 1.55 27.14
C VAL A 203 -19.83 1.98 28.48
N GLY A 204 -19.21 1.05 29.19
CA GLY A 204 -18.41 1.40 30.37
C GLY A 204 -17.21 2.26 29.98
N LYS A 205 -16.80 3.21 30.83
CA LYS A 205 -15.67 4.15 30.57
C LYS A 205 -14.35 3.46 30.20
N ASP A 206 -14.17 2.19 30.57
CA ASP A 206 -12.95 1.42 30.36
C ASP A 206 -13.09 0.33 29.27
N GLN A 207 -14.24 0.22 28.60
CA GLN A 207 -14.41 -0.73 27.50
C GLN A 207 -13.88 -0.15 26.19
N ILE A 208 -12.79 -0.74 25.69
CA ILE A 208 -12.28 -0.45 24.35
C ILE A 208 -13.21 -1.11 23.33
N LEU A 209 -14.16 -0.34 22.82
CA LEU A 209 -14.99 -0.79 21.69
C LEU A 209 -14.12 -0.91 20.43
N PRO A 210 -14.30 -1.97 19.64
CA PRO A 210 -13.66 -2.06 18.35
C PRO A 210 -14.18 -0.94 17.44
N ASN A 211 -13.28 -0.32 16.68
CA ASN A 211 -13.62 0.77 15.77
C ASN A 211 -14.59 0.27 14.69
N ALA A 212 -15.84 0.74 14.75
CA ALA A 212 -16.90 0.32 13.85
C ALA A 212 -16.66 0.74 12.40
N THR A 213 -16.03 1.90 12.16
CA THR A 213 -15.70 2.33 10.79
C THR A 213 -14.68 1.40 10.14
N ALA A 214 -13.70 0.93 10.92
CA ALA A 214 -12.71 -0.02 10.45
C ALA A 214 -13.34 -1.36 10.04
N ILE A 215 -14.31 -1.85 10.83
CA ILE A 215 -15.06 -3.07 10.50
C ILE A 215 -15.85 -2.87 9.21
N LEU A 216 -16.58 -1.76 9.08
CA LEU A 216 -17.39 -1.47 7.89
C LEU A 216 -16.54 -1.38 6.63
N ILE A 217 -15.46 -0.61 6.66
CA ILE A 217 -14.54 -0.47 5.51
C ILE A 217 -13.93 -1.82 5.16
N THR A 218 -13.53 -2.63 6.15
CA THR A 218 -13.02 -3.98 5.92
C THR A 218 -14.07 -4.88 5.26
N ALA A 219 -15.31 -4.86 5.76
CA ALA A 219 -16.40 -5.65 5.20
C ALA A 219 -16.69 -5.26 3.74
N VAL A 220 -16.75 -3.96 3.45
CA VAL A 220 -16.89 -3.44 2.08
C VAL A 220 -15.72 -3.90 1.20
N GLY A 221 -14.49 -3.84 1.71
CA GLY A 221 -13.29 -4.30 1.00
C GLY A 221 -13.33 -5.80 0.67
N VAL A 222 -13.75 -6.64 1.61
CA VAL A 222 -13.92 -8.09 1.39
C VAL A 222 -14.99 -8.37 0.35
N ILE A 223 -16.15 -7.71 0.44
CA ILE A 223 -17.22 -7.84 -0.56
C ILE A 223 -16.71 -7.42 -1.95
N ALA A 224 -16.00 -6.29 -2.04
CA ALA A 224 -15.42 -5.81 -3.29
C ALA A 224 -14.39 -6.81 -3.87
N LEU A 225 -13.55 -7.43 -3.02
CA LEU A 225 -12.61 -8.48 -3.44
C LEU A 225 -13.35 -9.69 -4.02
N LEU A 226 -14.38 -10.18 -3.33
CA LEU A 226 -15.14 -11.33 -3.77
C LEU A 226 -15.85 -11.04 -5.09
N VAL A 227 -16.57 -9.91 -5.16
CA VAL A 227 -17.29 -9.47 -6.37
C VAL A 227 -16.33 -9.29 -7.55
N SER A 228 -15.20 -8.59 -7.35
CA SER A 228 -14.21 -8.38 -8.42
C SER A 228 -13.58 -9.69 -8.90
N SER A 229 -13.36 -10.67 -8.01
CA SER A 229 -12.85 -11.99 -8.35
C SER A 229 -13.85 -12.78 -9.20
N PHE A 230 -15.14 -12.73 -8.87
CA PHE A 230 -16.19 -13.35 -9.69
C PHE A 230 -16.36 -12.67 -11.05
N ILE A 231 -16.36 -11.34 -11.10
CA ILE A 231 -16.48 -10.57 -12.35
C ILE A 231 -15.29 -10.90 -13.26
N THR A 232 -14.07 -10.89 -12.72
CA THR A 232 -12.85 -11.21 -13.46
C THR A 232 -12.90 -12.63 -14.01
N ARG A 233 -13.30 -13.61 -13.20
CA ARG A 233 -13.45 -15.00 -13.65
C ARG A 233 -14.48 -15.13 -14.77
N ARG A 234 -15.66 -14.52 -14.62
CA ARG A 234 -16.73 -14.52 -15.65
C ARG A 234 -16.23 -13.90 -16.95
N GLY A 235 -15.47 -12.80 -16.88
CA GLY A 235 -14.82 -12.18 -18.03
C GLY A 235 -13.88 -13.16 -18.74
N ARG A 236 -12.97 -13.81 -18.01
CA ARG A 236 -12.03 -14.80 -18.58
C ARG A 236 -12.75 -15.96 -19.26
N ILE A 237 -13.83 -16.47 -18.66
CA ILE A 237 -14.65 -17.54 -19.26
C ILE A 237 -15.29 -17.05 -20.57
N LYS A 238 -15.85 -15.83 -20.59
CA LYS A 238 -16.48 -15.24 -21.77
C LYS A 238 -15.49 -15.09 -22.94
N TYR A 239 -14.24 -14.73 -22.66
CA TYR A 239 -13.18 -14.56 -23.67
C TYR A 239 -12.32 -15.80 -23.88
N GLN A 240 -12.77 -16.99 -23.43
CA GLN A 240 -12.06 -18.27 -23.58
C GLN A 240 -10.59 -18.25 -23.07
N GLN A 241 -10.30 -17.39 -22.10
CA GLN A 241 -8.99 -17.31 -21.48
C GLN A 241 -8.81 -18.47 -20.48
N THR A 242 -7.56 -18.84 -20.21
CA THR A 242 -7.24 -19.85 -19.21
C THR A 242 -7.74 -19.41 -17.82
N VAL A 243 -8.60 -20.21 -17.21
CA VAL A 243 -9.11 -19.98 -15.86
C VAL A 243 -8.59 -21.04 -14.90
N GLU A 244 -8.36 -20.61 -13.66
CA GLU A 244 -7.96 -21.53 -12.61
C GLU A 244 -9.10 -22.49 -12.23
N PRO A 245 -8.78 -23.69 -11.71
CA PRO A 245 -9.77 -24.67 -11.28
C PRO A 245 -10.77 -24.08 -10.29
N ARG A 246 -12.04 -24.52 -10.35
CA ARG A 246 -13.10 -23.99 -9.48
C ARG A 246 -12.76 -24.14 -8.00
N THR A 247 -12.25 -25.30 -7.59
CA THR A 247 -11.86 -25.57 -6.19
C THR A 247 -10.78 -24.62 -5.70
N TRP A 248 -9.72 -24.43 -6.48
CA TRP A 248 -8.63 -23.51 -6.13
C TRP A 248 -9.12 -22.07 -6.04
N PHE A 249 -9.97 -21.62 -6.96
CA PHE A 249 -10.56 -20.28 -6.92
C PHE A 249 -11.31 -20.01 -5.62
N PHE A 250 -12.14 -20.95 -5.15
CA PHE A 250 -12.87 -20.76 -3.90
C PHE A 250 -11.94 -20.80 -2.69
N ILE A 251 -11.01 -21.77 -2.63
CA ILE A 251 -10.03 -21.87 -1.53
C ILE A 251 -9.23 -20.56 -1.42
N LYS A 252 -8.67 -20.09 -2.53
CA LYS A 252 -7.88 -18.85 -2.57
C LYS A 252 -8.69 -17.64 -2.12
N ASN A 253 -9.91 -17.47 -2.63
CA ASN A 253 -10.74 -16.31 -2.27
C ASN A 253 -11.23 -16.36 -0.82
N ILE A 254 -11.57 -17.53 -0.29
CA ILE A 254 -11.91 -17.70 1.13
C ILE A 254 -10.70 -17.34 1.98
N LEU A 255 -9.52 -17.84 1.65
CA LEU A 255 -8.30 -17.57 2.40
C LEU A 255 -7.98 -16.06 2.39
N LEU A 256 -8.03 -15.41 1.21
CA LEU A 256 -7.83 -13.96 1.09
C LEU A 256 -8.86 -13.16 1.88
N ALA A 257 -10.15 -13.53 1.80
CA ALA A 257 -11.20 -12.88 2.57
C ALA A 257 -10.95 -13.02 4.08
N THR A 258 -10.63 -14.23 4.55
CA THR A 258 -10.32 -14.47 5.97
C THR A 258 -9.10 -13.68 6.42
N MET A 259 -8.04 -13.59 5.63
CA MET A 259 -6.87 -12.78 5.96
C MET A 259 -7.19 -11.30 6.09
N ILE A 260 -7.91 -10.73 5.11
CA ILE A 260 -8.28 -9.32 5.12
C ILE A 260 -9.21 -9.03 6.31
N SER A 261 -10.19 -9.91 6.57
CA SER A 261 -11.04 -9.82 7.75
C SER A 261 -10.26 -9.88 9.05
N TYR A 262 -9.25 -10.76 9.14
CA TYR A 262 -8.38 -10.86 10.31
C TYR A 262 -7.58 -9.58 10.54
N VAL A 263 -6.93 -9.05 9.50
CA VAL A 263 -6.17 -7.80 9.59
C VAL A 263 -7.09 -6.63 9.92
N GLY A 264 -8.25 -6.52 9.28
CA GLY A 264 -9.23 -5.47 9.57
C GLY A 264 -9.78 -5.54 11.00
N ALA A 265 -9.98 -6.75 11.55
CA ALA A 265 -10.34 -6.93 12.95
C ALA A 265 -9.20 -6.46 13.89
N LYS A 266 -7.94 -6.77 13.57
CA LYS A 266 -6.78 -6.28 14.33
C LYS A 266 -6.65 -4.76 14.29
N LEU A 267 -6.85 -4.16 13.12
CA LEU A 267 -6.85 -2.70 12.98
C LEU A 267 -7.99 -2.05 13.76
N SER A 268 -9.18 -2.66 13.75
CA SER A 268 -10.35 -2.20 14.50
C SER A 268 -10.14 -2.25 16.02
N GLN A 269 -9.40 -3.24 16.52
CA GLN A 269 -9.04 -3.37 17.95
C GLN A 269 -7.92 -2.42 18.39
N ALA A 270 -7.17 -1.85 17.46
CA ALA A 270 -6.15 -0.84 17.73
C ALA A 270 -6.75 0.56 17.62
N ASN A 271 -6.19 1.41 16.76
CA ASN A 271 -6.64 2.79 16.55
C ASN A 271 -7.61 2.95 15.34
N GLY A 272 -7.96 1.87 14.65
CA GLY A 272 -8.76 1.89 13.43
C GLY A 272 -7.93 1.78 12.15
N ILE A 273 -8.50 2.23 11.02
CA ILE A 273 -7.82 2.21 9.72
C ILE A 273 -6.95 3.46 9.59
N PRO A 274 -5.64 3.32 9.31
CA PRO A 274 -4.76 4.46 9.03
C PRO A 274 -5.22 5.29 7.83
N TRP A 275 -5.07 6.61 7.90
CA TRP A 275 -5.30 7.50 6.75
C TRP A 275 -4.41 7.14 5.55
N THR A 276 -3.23 6.58 5.79
CA THR A 276 -2.32 6.08 4.75
C THR A 276 -2.94 4.97 3.89
N LEU A 277 -3.74 4.06 4.46
CA LEU A 277 -4.45 3.04 3.68
C LEU A 277 -5.56 3.64 2.83
N VAL A 278 -6.30 4.62 3.36
CA VAL A 278 -7.35 5.31 2.61
C VAL A 278 -6.71 6.05 1.42
N LEU A 279 -5.64 6.79 1.68
CA LEU A 279 -4.86 7.48 0.65
C LEU A 279 -4.36 6.50 -0.42
N LEU A 280 -3.83 5.34 0.00
CA LEU A 280 -3.40 4.29 -0.92
C LEU A 280 -4.54 3.77 -1.81
N ILE A 281 -5.72 3.51 -1.25
CA ILE A 281 -6.89 3.05 -2.03
C ILE A 281 -7.28 4.11 -3.07
N VAL A 282 -7.32 5.37 -2.67
CA VAL A 282 -7.63 6.51 -3.57
C VAL A 282 -6.59 6.60 -4.69
N LEU A 283 -5.29 6.53 -4.35
CA LEU A 283 -4.22 6.56 -5.35
C LEU A 283 -4.32 5.37 -6.31
N ILE A 284 -4.51 4.15 -5.81
CA ILE A 284 -4.69 2.97 -6.67
C ILE A 284 -5.87 3.15 -7.61
N MET A 285 -6.99 3.70 -7.15
CA MET A 285 -8.17 3.96 -7.99
C MET A 285 -7.84 4.96 -9.10
N ILE A 286 -7.21 6.09 -8.75
CA ILE A 286 -6.79 7.13 -9.70
C ILE A 286 -5.83 6.53 -10.73
N TYR A 287 -4.74 5.92 -10.30
CA TYR A 287 -3.74 5.32 -11.19
C TYR A 287 -4.32 4.20 -12.04
N THR A 288 -5.23 3.38 -11.51
CA THR A 288 -5.92 2.36 -12.30
C THR A 288 -6.75 2.98 -13.42
N VAL A 289 -7.46 4.09 -13.13
CA VAL A 289 -8.21 4.83 -14.16
C VAL A 289 -7.27 5.41 -15.20
N VAL A 290 -6.17 6.06 -14.77
CA VAL A 290 -5.17 6.62 -15.68
C VAL A 290 -4.60 5.52 -16.58
N MET A 291 -4.10 4.43 -16.02
CA MET A 291 -3.48 3.35 -16.79
C MET A 291 -4.46 2.62 -17.70
N LYS A 292 -5.73 2.45 -17.32
CA LYS A 292 -6.68 1.68 -18.14
C LYS A 292 -7.45 2.53 -19.16
N LYS A 293 -7.71 3.81 -18.84
CA LYS A 293 -8.63 4.65 -19.62
C LYS A 293 -7.94 5.78 -20.37
N THR A 294 -6.68 6.08 -20.12
CA THR A 294 -5.94 7.15 -20.83
C THR A 294 -4.95 6.57 -21.84
N THR A 295 -4.44 7.44 -22.72
CA THR A 295 -3.39 7.10 -23.71
C THR A 295 -2.09 6.67 -23.04
N PHE A 296 -1.80 7.18 -21.84
CA PHE A 296 -0.58 6.89 -21.09
C PHE A 296 -0.36 5.39 -20.83
N GLY A 297 -1.44 4.63 -20.60
CA GLY A 297 -1.33 3.18 -20.37
C GLY A 297 -1.58 2.30 -21.59
N ARG A 298 -1.66 2.87 -22.80
CA ARG A 298 -1.81 2.13 -24.08
C ARG A 298 -0.48 1.94 -24.82
N HIS A 299 0.60 2.49 -24.29
CA HIS A 299 1.96 2.40 -24.83
C HIS A 299 2.85 1.58 -23.90
#